data_AF-A0A026VRJ2-F1
#
_entry.id   AF-A0A026VRJ2-F1
#
_cell.length_a   1.000
_cell.length_b   1.000
_cell.length_c   1.000
_cell.angle_alpha   90.00
_cell.angle_beta   90.00
_cell.angle_gamma   90.00
#
_symmetry.space_group_name_H-M   'P 1'
#
loop_
_entity.id
_entity.type
_entity.pdbx_description
1 polymer ?
#
loop_
_entity_poly.entity_id
_entity_poly.type
_entity_poly.pdbx_seq_one_letter_code
_entity_poly.pdbx_strand_id
1 'polypeptide(L)'
;MFSLLVRQYDTVGELIRALEKTYVVNNKTKDDVALMWVGLSQIRALLPVQMSQEEEELVRERLWKLVNNHTFFQHPDLIRVLRIHENVMAIMMNTLGRRAQAQSDAQTQAQAAEGEPASKEKDTSHEMVVACCRFLCYFCRTSRQNQKAMFDHFDFLLENSNILLARPSLRGSTPLDVAYSSLMENTELALALREHYLEKIAIYLSRCGLQSNSELVEKGYPDLGWDPVEGERYLDFLRFCVWVNGESVEENANLVIRLLIRRPECLGPALRGEGEGLLRAIIEANKMSERIADRRKVHDEAEGTAVVMQFEHPLPESDDDEDYIDTGAAILNFYCTLVDLLGRCAPDSSVIEQ
;
A
#
# COMPACT_ATOMS: atom_id res chain seq x y z
N MET A 1 -29.17 -15.79 29.82
CA MET A 1 -29.61 -15.76 31.24
C MET A 1 -28.43 -15.39 32.16
N PHE A 2 -27.33 -16.13 32.17
CA PHE A 2 -26.15 -15.80 33.00
C PHE A 2 -25.49 -14.46 32.66
N SER A 3 -25.44 -14.03 31.38
CA SER A 3 -24.90 -12.71 31.01
C SER A 3 -25.67 -11.56 31.67
N LEU A 4 -27.00 -11.65 31.74
CA LEU A 4 -27.84 -10.66 32.39
C LEU A 4 -27.60 -10.63 33.90
N LEU A 5 -27.46 -11.81 34.51
CA LEU A 5 -27.14 -11.94 35.94
C LEU A 5 -25.78 -11.30 36.26
N VAL A 6 -24.74 -11.58 35.46
CA VAL A 6 -23.41 -10.99 35.63
C VAL A 6 -23.47 -9.46 35.56
N ARG A 7 -24.22 -8.87 34.62
CA ARG A 7 -24.38 -7.41 34.51
C ARG A 7 -25.06 -6.77 35.73
N GLN A 8 -25.91 -7.51 36.45
CA GLN A 8 -26.53 -7.04 37.69
C GLN A 8 -25.55 -6.99 38.87
N TYR A 9 -24.52 -7.82 38.87
CA TYR A 9 -23.48 -7.81 39.90
C TYR A 9 -22.29 -6.91 39.51
N ASP A 10 -21.88 -6.91 38.24
CA ASP A 10 -20.80 -6.08 37.69
C ASP A 10 -21.32 -4.74 37.12
N THR A 11 -22.11 -4.02 37.91
CA THR A 11 -22.68 -2.73 37.46
C THR A 11 -21.61 -1.67 37.24
N VAL A 12 -20.56 -1.67 38.06
CA VAL A 12 -19.43 -0.74 37.95
C VAL A 12 -18.62 -1.03 36.68
N GLY A 13 -18.30 -2.31 36.40
CA GLY A 13 -17.59 -2.68 35.18
C GLY A 13 -18.38 -2.37 33.91
N GLU A 14 -19.71 -2.58 33.94
CA GLU A 14 -20.59 -2.18 32.84
C GLU A 14 -20.57 -0.66 32.58
N LEU A 15 -20.59 0.15 33.65
CA LEU A 15 -20.52 1.60 33.54
C LEU A 15 -19.16 2.05 32.98
N ILE A 16 -18.05 1.47 33.45
CA ILE A 16 -16.71 1.76 32.94
C ILE A 16 -16.63 1.46 31.43
N ARG A 17 -17.10 0.27 31.01
CA ARG A 17 -17.14 -0.13 29.59
C ARG A 17 -18.03 0.79 28.73
N ALA A 18 -19.11 1.32 29.29
CA ALA A 18 -19.98 2.27 28.60
C ALA A 18 -19.34 3.66 28.48
N LEU A 19 -18.63 4.11 29.52
CA LEU A 19 -17.94 5.40 29.54
C LEU A 19 -16.81 5.45 28.50
N GLU A 20 -16.07 4.37 28.30
CA GLU A 20 -15.05 4.24 27.24
C GLU A 20 -15.61 4.48 25.83
N LYS A 21 -16.92 4.26 25.63
CA LYS A 21 -17.62 4.44 24.35
C LYS A 21 -18.39 5.76 24.27
N THR A 22 -18.40 6.55 25.34
CA THR A 22 -19.13 7.81 25.40
C THR A 22 -18.24 8.95 24.93
N TYR A 23 -18.75 9.78 24.01
CA TYR A 23 -18.02 10.94 23.51
C TYR A 23 -18.93 12.18 23.54
N VAL A 24 -18.37 13.32 23.92
CA VAL A 24 -19.10 14.59 24.00
C VAL A 24 -18.64 15.49 22.86
N VAL A 25 -19.58 15.92 22.04
CA VAL A 25 -19.35 16.82 20.91
C VAL A 25 -19.94 18.21 21.18
N ASN A 26 -19.43 19.21 20.48
CA ASN A 26 -20.02 20.55 20.52
C ASN A 26 -21.37 20.56 19.81
N ASN A 27 -22.33 21.36 20.29
CA ASN A 27 -23.63 21.51 19.63
C ASN A 27 -23.52 22.00 18.18
N LYS A 28 -22.44 22.73 17.84
CA LYS A 28 -22.18 23.20 16.46
C LYS A 28 -21.90 22.07 15.46
N THR A 29 -21.36 20.93 15.90
CA THR A 29 -21.00 19.80 15.03
C THR A 29 -22.06 18.70 15.03
N LYS A 30 -23.24 18.97 15.60
CA LYS A 30 -24.31 17.97 15.78
C LYS A 30 -24.80 17.39 14.45
N ASP A 31 -25.00 18.23 13.45
CA ASP A 31 -25.52 17.79 12.14
C ASP A 31 -24.47 16.97 11.38
N ASP A 32 -23.20 17.38 11.46
CA ASP A 32 -22.07 16.65 10.90
C ASP A 32 -21.94 15.25 11.52
N VAL A 33 -22.07 15.14 12.84
CA VAL A 33 -22.05 13.86 13.57
C VAL A 33 -23.25 13.00 13.19
N ALA A 34 -24.44 13.59 13.01
CA ALA A 34 -25.64 12.87 12.59
C ALA A 34 -25.47 12.27 11.19
N LEU A 35 -24.94 13.04 10.24
CA LEU A 35 -24.64 12.57 8.87
C LEU A 35 -23.61 11.43 8.90
N MET A 36 -22.55 11.58 9.70
CA MET A 36 -21.54 10.55 9.90
C MET A 36 -22.15 9.26 10.47
N TRP A 37 -23.05 9.37 11.45
CA TRP A 37 -23.73 8.23 12.07
C TRP A 37 -24.62 7.46 11.08
N VAL A 38 -25.37 8.18 10.24
CA VAL A 38 -26.18 7.56 9.19
C VAL A 38 -25.30 6.80 8.19
N GLY A 39 -24.20 7.42 7.73
CA GLY A 39 -23.23 6.76 6.85
C GLY A 39 -22.62 5.50 7.47
N LEU A 40 -22.19 5.58 8.73
CA LEU A 40 -21.65 4.43 9.47
C LEU A 40 -22.67 3.31 9.64
N SER A 41 -23.93 3.65 9.90
CA SER A 41 -25.00 2.66 10.06
C SER A 41 -25.25 1.88 8.77
N GLN A 42 -25.19 2.56 7.62
CA GLN A 42 -25.30 1.93 6.30
C GLN A 42 -24.12 1.01 6.02
N ILE A 43 -22.89 1.45 6.28
CA ILE A 43 -21.69 0.61 6.12
C ILE A 43 -21.78 -0.65 6.99
N ARG A 44 -22.19 -0.51 8.25
CA ARG A 44 -22.31 -1.65 9.17
C ARG A 44 -23.43 -2.61 8.81
N ALA A 45 -24.50 -2.14 8.15
CA ALA A 45 -25.56 -3.02 7.66
C ALA A 45 -25.06 -3.95 6.54
N LEU A 46 -24.03 -3.53 5.79
CA LEU A 46 -23.45 -4.28 4.69
C LEU A 46 -22.32 -5.24 5.12
N LEU A 47 -21.72 -5.05 6.31
CA LEU A 47 -20.63 -5.91 6.81
C LEU A 47 -20.97 -7.42 6.88
N PRO A 48 -22.17 -7.84 7.33
CA PRO A 48 -22.49 -9.26 7.46
C PRO A 48 -22.91 -9.91 6.13
N VAL A 49 -23.14 -9.12 5.09
CA VAL A 49 -23.74 -9.55 3.83
C VAL A 49 -22.68 -9.53 2.73
N GLN A 50 -22.80 -10.44 1.77
CA GLN A 50 -21.98 -10.40 0.57
C GLN A 50 -22.39 -9.19 -0.28
N MET A 51 -21.49 -8.22 -0.42
CA MET A 51 -21.77 -7.00 -1.18
C MET A 51 -21.84 -7.28 -2.69
N SER A 52 -22.86 -6.74 -3.32
CA SER A 52 -22.98 -6.57 -4.79
C SER A 52 -22.16 -5.37 -5.27
N GLN A 53 -21.96 -5.25 -6.59
CA GLN A 53 -21.20 -4.13 -7.18
C GLN A 53 -21.81 -2.76 -6.85
N GLU A 54 -23.15 -2.66 -6.85
CA GLU A 54 -23.87 -1.42 -6.48
C GLU A 54 -23.65 -1.06 -5.01
N GLU A 55 -23.62 -2.07 -4.12
CA GLU A 55 -23.34 -1.86 -2.69
C GLU A 55 -21.88 -1.48 -2.45
N GLU A 56 -20.95 -2.04 -3.23
CA GLU A 56 -19.54 -1.62 -3.22
C GLU A 56 -19.40 -0.15 -3.62
N GLU A 57 -20.07 0.30 -4.68
CA GLU A 57 -20.07 1.71 -5.09
C GLU A 57 -20.64 2.62 -4.00
N LEU A 58 -21.77 2.23 -3.40
CA LEU A 58 -22.38 2.96 -2.29
C LEU A 58 -21.42 3.11 -1.10
N VAL A 59 -20.73 2.03 -0.71
CA VAL A 59 -19.76 2.06 0.39
C VAL A 59 -18.62 3.02 0.07
N ARG A 60 -18.07 3.01 -1.15
CA ARG A 60 -17.01 3.96 -1.55
C ARG A 60 -17.46 5.41 -1.43
N GLU A 61 -18.66 5.72 -1.92
CA GLU A 61 -19.25 7.06 -1.80
C GLU A 61 -19.39 7.48 -0.32
N ARG A 62 -19.80 6.55 0.54
CA ARG A 62 -19.94 6.81 1.98
C ARG A 62 -18.60 6.98 2.68
N LEU A 63 -17.59 6.17 2.36
CA LEU A 63 -16.23 6.35 2.89
C LEU A 63 -15.68 7.72 2.52
N TRP A 64 -15.87 8.16 1.27
CA TRP A 64 -15.45 9.49 0.85
C TRP A 64 -16.17 10.61 1.60
N LYS A 65 -17.50 10.50 1.77
CA LYS A 65 -18.29 11.45 2.58
C LYS A 65 -17.86 11.49 4.04
N LEU A 66 -17.43 10.36 4.62
CA LEU A 66 -16.91 10.31 5.99
C LEU A 66 -15.59 11.08 6.11
N VAL A 67 -14.66 10.91 5.16
CA VAL A 67 -13.38 11.63 5.16
C VAL A 67 -13.59 13.13 4.91
N ASN A 68 -14.53 13.50 4.04
CA ASN A 68 -14.82 14.90 3.71
C ASN A 68 -15.67 15.62 4.78
N ASN A 69 -15.95 14.98 5.90
CA ASN A 69 -16.68 15.58 7.01
C ASN A 69 -15.69 16.28 7.96
N HIS A 70 -15.96 17.53 8.34
CA HIS A 70 -15.11 18.29 9.26
C HIS A 70 -14.89 17.59 10.61
N THR A 71 -15.88 16.84 11.08
CA THR A 71 -15.80 16.08 12.33
C THR A 71 -14.68 15.03 12.29
N PHE A 72 -14.34 14.51 11.11
CA PHE A 72 -13.30 13.50 10.93
C PHE A 72 -11.93 13.99 11.42
N PHE A 73 -11.59 15.24 11.10
CA PHE A 73 -10.30 15.84 11.49
C PHE A 73 -10.37 16.59 12.82
N GLN A 74 -11.53 17.14 13.19
CA GLN A 74 -11.69 17.86 14.47
C GLN A 74 -11.77 16.91 15.67
N HIS A 75 -12.35 15.73 15.49
CA HIS A 75 -12.59 14.75 16.55
C HIS A 75 -12.06 13.35 16.15
N PRO A 76 -10.73 13.17 16.02
CA PRO A 76 -10.15 11.91 15.56
C PRO A 76 -10.41 10.73 16.51
N ASP A 77 -10.54 11.01 17.80
CA ASP A 77 -10.88 10.00 18.81
C ASP A 77 -12.29 9.44 18.63
N LEU A 78 -13.24 10.22 18.09
CA LEU A 78 -14.61 9.77 17.85
C LEU A 78 -14.62 8.65 16.80
N ILE A 79 -13.84 8.80 15.73
CA ILE A 79 -13.70 7.78 14.67
C ILE A 79 -13.13 6.47 15.24
N ARG A 80 -12.18 6.58 16.19
CA ARG A 80 -11.60 5.44 16.90
C ARG A 80 -12.58 4.78 17.86
N VAL A 81 -13.28 5.55 18.69
CA VAL A 81 -14.28 5.05 19.65
C VAL A 81 -15.44 4.34 18.94
N LEU A 82 -15.85 4.88 17.79
CA LEU A 82 -16.85 4.25 16.91
C LEU A 82 -16.29 3.08 16.11
N ARG A 83 -15.00 2.75 16.23
CA ARG A 83 -14.36 1.61 15.56
C ARG A 83 -14.62 1.60 14.06
N ILE A 84 -14.58 2.79 13.44
CA ILE A 84 -14.84 2.89 11.99
C ILE A 84 -13.72 2.19 11.22
N HIS A 85 -12.47 2.36 11.66
CA HIS A 85 -11.30 1.66 11.11
C HIS A 85 -11.43 0.13 11.13
N GLU A 86 -11.93 -0.47 12.22
CA GLU A 86 -12.19 -1.93 12.28
C GLU A 86 -13.22 -2.36 11.21
N ASN A 87 -14.27 -1.57 10.99
CA ASN A 87 -15.28 -1.85 9.96
C ASN A 87 -14.66 -1.78 8.56
N VAL A 88 -13.84 -0.75 8.28
CA VAL A 88 -13.19 -0.59 6.97
C VAL A 88 -12.17 -1.71 6.73
N MET A 89 -11.42 -2.12 7.75
CA MET A 89 -10.53 -3.28 7.68
C MET A 89 -11.29 -4.57 7.39
N ALA A 90 -12.46 -4.78 8.01
CA ALA A 90 -13.31 -5.94 7.74
C ALA A 90 -13.81 -5.97 6.28
N ILE A 91 -14.20 -4.83 5.73
CA ILE A 91 -14.59 -4.73 4.31
C ILE A 91 -13.42 -5.09 3.42
N MET A 92 -12.25 -4.50 3.67
CA MET A 92 -11.04 -4.80 2.90
C MET A 92 -10.66 -6.28 2.97
N MET A 93 -10.71 -6.90 4.17
CA MET A 93 -10.47 -8.33 4.36
C MET A 93 -11.44 -9.20 3.54
N ASN A 94 -12.74 -8.88 3.57
CA ASN A 94 -13.75 -9.62 2.82
C ASN A 94 -13.56 -9.48 1.30
N THR A 95 -13.26 -8.26 0.81
CA THR A 95 -13.00 -8.00 -0.61
C THR A 95 -11.75 -8.74 -1.10
N LEU A 96 -10.67 -8.75 -0.32
CA LEU A 96 -9.43 -9.47 -0.65
C LEU A 96 -9.61 -10.99 -0.59
N GLY A 97 -10.35 -11.51 0.41
CA GLY A 97 -10.68 -12.93 0.50
C GLY A 97 -11.50 -13.42 -0.70
N ARG A 98 -12.46 -12.62 -1.17
CA ARG A 98 -13.24 -12.91 -2.39
C ARG A 98 -12.35 -13.01 -3.62
N ARG A 99 -11.40 -12.07 -3.79
CA ARG A 99 -10.46 -12.08 -4.91
C ARG A 99 -9.59 -13.33 -4.90
N ALA A 100 -9.06 -13.71 -3.74
CA ALA A 100 -8.23 -14.91 -3.60
C ALA A 100 -9.01 -16.18 -3.97
N GLN A 101 -10.27 -16.30 -3.55
CA GLN A 101 -11.15 -17.42 -3.92
C GLN A 101 -11.46 -17.47 -5.42
N ALA A 102 -11.77 -16.32 -6.03
CA ALA A 102 -12.04 -16.25 -7.46
C ALA A 102 -10.80 -16.66 -8.30
N GLN A 103 -9.60 -16.30 -7.85
CA GLN A 103 -8.35 -16.70 -8.50
C GLN A 103 -8.07 -18.22 -8.36
N SER A 104 -8.38 -18.83 -7.22
CA SER A 104 -8.22 -20.28 -7.03
C SER A 104 -9.24 -21.10 -7.85
N ASP A 105 -10.47 -20.62 -7.97
CA ASP A 105 -11.52 -21.29 -8.75
C ASP A 105 -11.21 -21.24 -10.26
N ALA A 106 -10.66 -20.13 -10.74
CA ALA A 106 -10.22 -20.00 -12.13
C ALA A 106 -9.06 -20.96 -12.48
N GLN A 107 -8.11 -21.19 -11.56
CA GLN A 107 -7.03 -22.17 -11.76
C GLN A 107 -7.53 -23.62 -11.74
N THR A 108 -8.61 -23.90 -11.00
CA THR A 108 -9.21 -25.25 -10.92
C THR A 108 -10.06 -25.57 -12.15
N GLN A 109 -10.73 -24.57 -12.73
CA GLN A 109 -11.52 -24.73 -13.96
C GLN A 109 -10.68 -24.75 -15.25
N ALA A 110 -9.50 -24.12 -15.26
CA ALA A 110 -8.56 -24.17 -16.39
C ALA A 110 -8.01 -25.58 -16.68
N GLN A 111 -8.17 -26.54 -15.75
CA GLN A 111 -7.83 -27.95 -15.97
C GLN A 111 -9.00 -28.82 -16.45
N ALA A 112 -10.23 -28.29 -16.57
CA ALA A 112 -11.43 -29.13 -16.76
C ALA A 112 -12.35 -28.80 -17.95
N ALA A 113 -12.26 -27.66 -18.65
CA ALA A 113 -13.09 -27.45 -19.86
C ALA A 113 -12.60 -26.32 -20.79
N GLU A 114 -12.47 -26.63 -22.08
CA GLU A 114 -12.65 -25.67 -23.17
C GLU A 114 -14.13 -25.25 -23.20
N GLY A 115 -14.44 -24.06 -22.69
CA GLY A 115 -15.80 -23.50 -22.67
C GLY A 115 -15.76 -21.97 -22.63
N GLU A 116 -16.72 -21.35 -23.32
CA GLU A 116 -16.86 -19.93 -23.69
C GLU A 116 -16.41 -18.88 -22.65
N PRO A 117 -15.94 -17.70 -23.10
CA PRO A 117 -15.45 -16.65 -22.20
C PRO A 117 -16.60 -16.17 -21.33
N ALA A 118 -16.53 -16.48 -20.03
CA ALA A 118 -17.34 -15.84 -19.01
C ALA A 118 -17.23 -14.32 -19.20
N SER A 119 -18.38 -13.66 -19.28
CA SER A 119 -18.50 -12.21 -19.35
C SER A 119 -17.55 -11.58 -18.34
N LYS A 120 -16.56 -10.80 -18.82
CA LYS A 120 -15.69 -9.95 -18.00
C LYS A 120 -16.57 -8.90 -17.29
N GLU A 121 -17.26 -9.29 -16.23
CA GLU A 121 -17.76 -8.34 -15.25
C GLU A 121 -16.54 -7.56 -14.76
N LYS A 122 -16.59 -6.22 -14.84
CA LYS A 122 -15.53 -5.36 -14.32
C LYS A 122 -15.34 -5.72 -12.84
N ASP A 123 -14.21 -6.31 -12.51
CA ASP A 123 -13.85 -6.63 -11.14
C ASP A 123 -13.59 -5.31 -10.37
N THR A 124 -14.61 -4.77 -9.71
CA THR A 124 -14.56 -3.53 -8.92
C THR A 124 -13.85 -3.70 -7.58
N SER A 125 -13.39 -4.91 -7.25
CA SER A 125 -12.76 -5.23 -5.97
C SER A 125 -11.53 -4.36 -5.69
N HIS A 126 -10.74 -4.04 -6.72
CA HIS A 126 -9.56 -3.19 -6.58
C HIS A 126 -9.94 -1.75 -6.20
N GLU A 127 -11.01 -1.19 -6.78
CA GLU A 127 -11.48 0.15 -6.46
C GLU A 127 -11.98 0.24 -5.01
N MET A 128 -12.60 -0.84 -4.51
CA MET A 128 -13.00 -0.94 -3.10
C MET A 128 -11.78 -0.97 -2.17
N VAL A 129 -10.77 -1.78 -2.48
CA VAL A 129 -9.53 -1.85 -1.69
C VAL A 129 -8.83 -0.49 -1.65
N VAL A 130 -8.74 0.19 -2.80
CA VAL A 130 -8.17 1.54 -2.90
C VAL A 130 -8.93 2.54 -2.03
N ALA A 131 -10.27 2.55 -2.08
CA ALA A 131 -11.08 3.43 -1.24
C ALA A 131 -10.90 3.15 0.26
N CYS A 132 -10.82 1.88 0.65
CA CYS A 132 -10.53 1.48 2.03
C CYS A 132 -9.15 1.96 2.46
N CYS A 133 -8.12 1.69 1.67
CA CYS A 133 -6.74 2.09 1.98
C CYS A 133 -6.61 3.61 2.09
N ARG A 134 -7.22 4.37 1.17
CA ARG A 134 -7.21 5.83 1.23
C ARG A 134 -7.86 6.35 2.51
N PHE A 135 -9.01 5.81 2.90
CA PHE A 135 -9.66 6.13 4.18
C PHE A 135 -8.72 5.86 5.37
N LEU A 136 -8.10 4.68 5.39
CA LEU A 136 -7.22 4.25 6.49
C LEU A 136 -5.94 5.09 6.57
N CYS A 137 -5.36 5.48 5.43
CA CYS A 137 -4.23 6.42 5.37
C CYS A 137 -4.60 7.77 6.00
N TYR A 138 -5.78 8.34 5.68
CA TYR A 138 -6.24 9.57 6.33
C TYR A 138 -6.49 9.37 7.83
N PHE A 139 -7.11 8.25 8.22
CA PHE A 139 -7.34 7.91 9.63
C PHE A 139 -6.02 7.87 10.42
N CYS A 140 -4.98 7.21 9.90
CA CYS A 140 -3.65 7.19 10.51
C CYS A 140 -3.03 8.59 10.65
N ARG A 141 -3.17 9.45 9.65
CA ARG A 141 -2.59 10.82 9.70
C ARG A 141 -3.23 11.72 10.75
N THR A 142 -4.43 11.41 11.23
CA THR A 142 -5.13 12.28 12.19
C THR A 142 -4.63 12.18 13.63
N SER A 143 -4.03 11.06 14.04
CA SER A 143 -3.63 10.85 15.44
C SER A 143 -2.67 9.67 15.62
N ARG A 144 -1.69 9.82 16.53
CA ARG A 144 -0.77 8.73 16.94
C ARG A 144 -1.49 7.55 17.59
N GLN A 145 -2.59 7.80 18.29
CA GLN A 145 -3.40 6.73 18.88
C GLN A 145 -4.21 5.98 17.80
N ASN A 146 -4.57 6.64 16.71
CA ASN A 146 -5.23 6.00 15.56
C ASN A 146 -4.24 5.11 14.80
N GLN A 147 -3.00 5.56 14.64
CA GLN A 147 -1.90 4.74 14.15
C GLN A 147 -1.71 3.46 14.97
N LYS A 148 -1.68 3.59 16.31
CA LYS A 148 -1.57 2.43 17.21
C LYS A 148 -2.71 1.42 17.01
N ALA A 149 -3.96 1.89 16.87
CA ALA A 149 -5.09 1.01 16.59
C ALA A 149 -4.95 0.29 15.23
N MET A 150 -4.35 0.94 14.23
CA MET A 150 -4.06 0.30 12.95
C MET A 150 -2.86 -0.65 13.01
N PHE A 151 -1.92 -0.41 13.90
CA PHE A 151 -0.75 -1.28 14.11
C PHE A 151 -1.15 -2.68 14.60
N ASP A 152 -2.28 -2.83 15.28
CA ASP A 152 -2.82 -4.15 15.66
C ASP A 152 -3.20 -5.01 14.42
N HIS A 153 -3.44 -4.37 13.27
CA HIS A 153 -3.73 -5.01 11.98
C HIS A 153 -2.52 -5.08 11.04
N PHE A 154 -1.33 -4.70 11.51
CA PHE A 154 -0.14 -4.55 10.70
C PHE A 154 0.26 -5.84 9.97
N ASP A 155 0.14 -6.99 10.63
CA ASP A 155 0.49 -8.29 10.05
C ASP A 155 -0.35 -8.61 8.80
N PHE A 156 -1.67 -8.39 8.88
CA PHE A 156 -2.58 -8.56 7.75
C PHE A 156 -2.25 -7.61 6.59
N LEU A 157 -1.91 -6.36 6.89
CA LEU A 157 -1.53 -5.37 5.87
C LEU A 157 -0.27 -5.79 5.12
N LEU A 158 0.72 -6.35 5.82
CA LEU A 158 1.96 -6.85 5.23
C LEU A 158 1.76 -8.14 4.42
N GLU A 159 0.83 -9.01 4.80
CA GLU A 159 0.50 -10.21 3.99
C GLU A 159 -0.11 -9.87 2.63
N ASN A 160 -0.75 -8.70 2.53
CA ASN A 160 -1.42 -8.21 1.34
C ASN A 160 -0.70 -6.99 0.72
N SER A 161 0.57 -6.76 1.08
CA SER A 161 1.30 -5.56 0.66
C SER A 161 1.66 -5.53 -0.82
N ASN A 162 1.66 -6.67 -1.50
CA ASN A 162 1.98 -6.82 -2.92
C ASN A 162 0.82 -6.45 -3.86
N ILE A 163 -0.31 -6.00 -3.31
CA ILE A 163 -1.51 -5.71 -4.08
C ILE A 163 -1.45 -4.28 -4.64
N LEU A 164 -1.63 -4.16 -5.96
CA LEU A 164 -1.77 -2.89 -6.69
C LEU A 164 -0.51 -2.00 -6.70
N LEU A 165 0.67 -2.57 -6.47
CA LEU A 165 1.93 -1.81 -6.45
C LEU A 165 2.42 -1.39 -7.85
N ALA A 166 2.05 -2.13 -8.90
CA ALA A 166 2.45 -1.85 -10.28
C ALA A 166 1.74 -0.63 -10.92
N ARG A 167 0.81 0.03 -10.20
CA ARG A 167 0.07 1.21 -10.67
C ARG A 167 0.52 2.47 -9.92
N PRO A 168 1.29 3.36 -10.57
CA PRO A 168 1.76 4.60 -9.94
C PRO A 168 0.64 5.48 -9.37
N SER A 169 -0.51 5.58 -10.05
CA SER A 169 -1.67 6.39 -9.60
C SER A 169 -2.22 5.98 -8.22
N LEU A 170 -2.00 4.73 -7.82
CA LEU A 170 -2.50 4.18 -6.56
C LEU A 170 -1.56 4.41 -5.38
N ARG A 171 -0.44 5.13 -5.56
CA ARG A 171 0.48 5.50 -4.49
C ARG A 171 -0.26 6.28 -3.39
N GLY A 172 -0.18 5.79 -2.16
CA GLY A 172 -0.91 6.31 -1.01
C GLY A 172 -2.26 5.63 -0.76
N SER A 173 -2.66 4.66 -1.59
CA SER A 173 -3.93 3.94 -1.50
C SER A 173 -3.76 2.42 -1.61
N THR A 174 -2.59 1.89 -1.26
CA THR A 174 -2.33 0.45 -1.20
C THR A 174 -2.22 -0.04 0.26
N PRO A 175 -2.38 -1.36 0.52
CA PRO A 175 -2.18 -1.90 1.87
C PRO A 175 -0.79 -1.61 2.44
N LEU A 176 0.25 -1.57 1.60
CA LEU A 176 1.60 -1.17 1.97
C LEU A 176 1.66 0.30 2.46
N ASP A 177 0.93 1.20 1.80
CA ASP A 177 0.85 2.60 2.21
C ASP A 177 0.10 2.78 3.53
N VAL A 178 -0.91 1.94 3.81
CA VAL A 178 -1.61 1.92 5.10
C VAL A 178 -0.68 1.44 6.21
N ALA A 179 0.09 0.37 5.95
CA ALA A 179 1.10 -0.13 6.88
C ALA A 179 2.12 0.97 7.18
N TYR A 180 2.64 1.66 6.16
CA TYR A 180 3.52 2.82 6.35
C TYR A 180 2.83 3.92 7.17
N SER A 181 1.62 4.33 6.81
CA SER A 181 0.89 5.41 7.49
C SER A 181 0.65 5.09 8.97
N SER A 182 0.54 3.81 9.34
CA SER A 182 0.41 3.36 10.73
C SER A 182 1.70 3.55 11.57
N LEU A 183 2.84 3.78 10.93
CA LEU A 183 4.14 4.01 11.59
C LEU A 183 4.66 5.44 11.41
N MET A 184 4.11 6.16 10.43
CA MET A 184 4.58 7.48 10.01
C MET A 184 4.74 8.44 11.19
N GLU A 185 5.94 9.00 11.35
CA GLU A 185 6.27 10.00 12.40
C GLU A 185 6.04 9.51 13.84
N ASN A 186 5.99 8.19 14.05
CA ASN A 186 5.72 7.57 15.35
C ASN A 186 6.87 6.66 15.80
N THR A 187 7.80 7.25 16.55
CA THR A 187 8.99 6.56 17.07
C THR A 187 8.65 5.37 17.96
N GLU A 188 7.58 5.45 18.77
CA GLU A 188 7.18 4.34 19.65
C GLU A 188 6.77 3.09 18.86
N LEU A 189 6.01 3.27 17.78
CA LEU A 189 5.59 2.16 16.92
C LEU A 189 6.73 1.66 16.04
N ALA A 190 7.62 2.55 15.58
CA ALA A 190 8.81 2.17 14.85
C ALA A 190 9.73 1.27 15.70
N LEU A 191 9.89 1.56 16.99
CA LEU A 191 10.63 0.72 17.94
C LEU A 191 9.88 -0.58 18.30
N ALA A 192 8.55 -0.62 18.13
CA ALA A 192 7.77 -1.83 18.34
C ALA A 192 7.85 -2.83 17.17
N LEU A 193 8.51 -2.47 16.07
CA LEU A 193 8.72 -3.35 14.92
C LEU A 193 9.58 -4.55 15.30
N ARG A 194 9.22 -5.71 14.74
CA ARG A 194 9.91 -6.98 14.98
C ARG A 194 10.49 -7.52 13.67
N GLU A 195 11.52 -8.37 13.80
CA GLU A 195 12.22 -9.00 12.67
C GLU A 195 11.27 -9.65 11.66
N HIS A 196 10.23 -10.37 12.11
CA HIS A 196 9.30 -11.03 11.20
C HIS A 196 8.55 -10.08 10.25
N TYR A 197 8.35 -8.81 10.63
CA TYR A 197 7.60 -7.86 9.80
C TYR A 197 8.49 -7.36 8.65
N LEU A 198 9.73 -6.97 8.97
CA LEU A 198 10.69 -6.53 7.97
C LEU A 198 11.16 -7.70 7.10
N GLU A 199 11.20 -8.92 7.65
CA GLU A 199 11.52 -10.13 6.88
C GLU A 199 10.46 -10.42 5.81
N LYS A 200 9.16 -10.24 6.10
CA LYS A 200 8.09 -10.36 5.08
C LYS A 200 8.34 -9.42 3.90
N ILE A 201 8.65 -8.14 4.18
CA ILE A 201 8.97 -7.16 3.14
C ILE A 201 10.25 -7.51 2.38
N ALA A 202 11.29 -7.97 3.07
CA ALA A 202 12.52 -8.43 2.43
C ALA A 202 12.29 -9.66 1.51
N ILE A 203 11.36 -10.55 1.87
CA ILE A 203 10.94 -11.65 0.99
C ILE A 203 10.29 -11.11 -0.28
N TYR A 204 9.32 -10.20 -0.17
CA TYR A 204 8.68 -9.62 -1.36
C TYR A 204 9.68 -8.86 -2.24
N LEU A 205 10.54 -8.04 -1.64
CA LEU A 205 11.60 -7.33 -2.36
C LEU A 205 12.58 -8.28 -3.06
N SER A 206 12.94 -9.41 -2.43
CA SER A 206 13.81 -10.41 -3.08
C SER A 206 13.16 -11.05 -4.30
N ARG A 207 11.83 -11.19 -4.32
CA ARG A 207 11.08 -11.68 -5.48
C ARG A 207 11.11 -10.66 -6.62
N CYS A 208 10.94 -9.37 -6.33
CA CYS A 208 11.09 -8.30 -7.31
C CYS A 208 12.47 -8.36 -8.00
N GLY A 209 13.53 -8.69 -7.26
CA GLY A 209 14.86 -8.86 -7.85
C GLY A 209 15.03 -10.09 -8.76
N LEU A 210 14.16 -11.08 -8.67
CA LEU A 210 14.29 -12.39 -9.35
C LEU A 210 13.24 -12.63 -10.43
N GLN A 211 12.14 -11.89 -10.41
CA GLN A 211 10.96 -12.15 -11.25
C GLN A 211 10.59 -10.89 -12.02
N SER A 212 10.23 -11.09 -13.29
CA SER A 212 9.65 -10.06 -14.14
C SER A 212 8.23 -9.74 -13.70
N ASN A 213 7.82 -8.48 -13.87
CA ASN A 213 6.46 -8.06 -13.62
C ASN A 213 5.55 -8.48 -14.79
N SER A 214 4.75 -9.54 -14.59
CA SER A 214 3.84 -10.05 -15.62
C SER A 214 2.75 -9.04 -16.02
N GLU A 215 2.27 -8.21 -15.08
CA GLU A 215 1.27 -7.17 -15.37
C GLU A 215 1.83 -6.11 -16.34
N LEU A 216 3.09 -5.71 -16.17
CA LEU A 216 3.74 -4.76 -17.08
C LEU A 216 4.02 -5.39 -18.45
N VAL A 217 4.49 -6.64 -18.48
CA VAL A 217 4.73 -7.35 -19.75
C VAL A 217 3.42 -7.52 -20.55
N GLU A 218 2.30 -7.83 -19.88
CA GLU A 218 0.98 -7.90 -20.51
C GLU A 218 0.51 -6.55 -21.09
N LYS A 219 0.91 -5.43 -20.46
CA LYS A 219 0.67 -4.08 -20.97
C LYS A 219 1.64 -3.66 -22.10
N GLY A 220 2.55 -4.54 -22.50
CA GLY A 220 3.50 -4.31 -23.59
C GLY A 220 4.80 -3.62 -23.17
N TYR A 221 5.09 -3.49 -21.87
CA TYR A 221 6.38 -3.02 -21.37
C TYR A 221 7.49 -4.05 -21.62
N PRO A 222 8.75 -3.61 -21.81
CA PRO A 222 9.86 -4.52 -22.01
C PRO A 222 10.10 -5.38 -20.76
N ASP A 223 10.37 -6.66 -20.96
CA ASP A 223 10.75 -7.56 -19.87
C ASP A 223 12.19 -7.27 -19.42
N LEU A 224 12.32 -6.78 -18.19
CA LEU A 224 13.61 -6.46 -17.57
C LEU A 224 14.25 -7.67 -16.87
N GLY A 225 13.51 -8.75 -16.61
CA GLY A 225 13.95 -9.88 -15.78
C GLY A 225 13.93 -9.62 -14.26
N TRP A 226 13.44 -8.45 -13.86
CA TRP A 226 13.25 -8.02 -12.47
C TRP A 226 12.24 -6.86 -12.44
N ASP A 227 11.77 -6.48 -11.26
CA ASP A 227 10.77 -5.43 -11.06
C ASP A 227 11.30 -4.23 -10.25
N PRO A 228 11.76 -3.15 -10.93
CA PRO A 228 12.17 -1.92 -10.27
C PRO A 228 10.99 -1.10 -9.73
N VAL A 229 9.78 -1.28 -10.26
CA VAL A 229 8.60 -0.47 -9.90
C VAL A 229 8.09 -0.88 -8.53
N GLU A 230 7.77 -2.16 -8.34
CA GLU A 230 7.34 -2.67 -7.04
C GLU A 230 8.49 -2.66 -6.03
N GLY A 231 9.71 -2.96 -6.49
CA GLY A 231 10.91 -2.96 -5.65
C GLY A 231 11.14 -1.61 -4.97
N GLU A 232 10.96 -0.48 -5.68
CA GLU A 232 11.09 0.86 -5.11
C GLU A 232 10.12 1.07 -3.95
N ARG A 233 8.87 0.59 -4.07
CA ARG A 233 7.83 0.76 -3.05
C ARG A 233 8.20 0.06 -1.74
N TYR A 234 8.78 -1.13 -1.82
CA TYR A 234 9.26 -1.85 -0.64
C TYR A 234 10.49 -1.19 -0.03
N LEU A 235 11.42 -0.69 -0.84
CA LEU A 235 12.58 0.06 -0.34
C LEU A 235 12.16 1.35 0.37
N ASP A 236 11.20 2.09 -0.21
CA ASP A 236 10.67 3.31 0.39
C ASP A 236 9.96 2.99 1.73
N PHE A 237 9.22 1.89 1.82
CA PHE A 237 8.66 1.41 3.07
C PHE A 237 9.74 1.12 4.14
N LEU A 238 10.82 0.41 3.77
CA LEU A 238 11.94 0.14 4.67
C LEU A 238 12.63 1.44 5.11
N ARG A 239 12.77 2.40 4.20
CA ARG A 239 13.34 3.73 4.47
C ARG A 239 12.56 4.45 5.55
N PHE A 240 11.23 4.38 5.51
CA PHE A 240 10.39 4.96 6.56
C PHE A 240 10.44 4.21 7.90
N CYS A 241 10.69 2.90 7.90
CA CYS A 241 10.87 2.14 9.13
C CYS A 241 12.20 2.50 9.84
N VAL A 242 13.21 2.87 9.07
CA VAL A 242 14.53 3.25 9.58
C VAL A 242 14.61 4.73 9.93
N TRP A 243 13.90 5.61 9.23
CA TRP A 243 14.02 7.05 9.42
C TRP A 243 12.72 7.68 9.92
N VAL A 244 12.72 8.17 11.15
CA VAL A 244 11.53 8.73 11.81
C VAL A 244 11.88 10.07 12.42
N ASN A 245 11.08 11.10 12.14
CA ASN A 245 11.22 12.45 12.71
C ASN A 245 12.60 13.11 12.53
N GLY A 246 13.36 12.73 11.49
CA GLY A 246 14.69 13.29 11.24
C GLY A 246 15.83 12.52 11.89
N GLU A 247 15.55 11.39 12.53
CA GLU A 247 16.53 10.55 13.22
C GLU A 247 16.48 9.11 12.68
N SER A 248 17.62 8.42 12.74
CA SER A 248 17.72 7.00 12.37
C SER A 248 17.38 6.11 13.57
N VAL A 249 16.53 5.11 13.35
CA VAL A 249 16.19 4.09 14.32
C VAL A 249 17.19 2.94 14.17
N GLU A 250 18.26 2.98 14.96
CA GLU A 250 19.42 2.08 14.81
C GLU A 250 19.05 0.59 14.87
N GLU A 251 18.11 0.19 15.73
CA GLU A 251 17.67 -1.21 15.82
C GLU A 251 17.06 -1.70 14.50
N ASN A 252 16.23 -0.85 13.88
CA ASN A 252 15.62 -1.13 12.58
C ASN A 252 16.66 -1.08 11.46
N ALA A 253 17.57 -0.09 11.47
CA ALA A 253 18.66 0.01 10.50
C ALA A 253 19.52 -1.26 10.47
N ASN A 254 19.96 -1.71 11.65
CA ASN A 254 20.77 -2.93 11.81
C ASN A 254 20.02 -4.17 11.35
N LEU A 255 18.71 -4.24 11.58
CA LEU A 255 17.89 -5.34 11.11
C LEU A 255 17.75 -5.32 9.58
N VAL A 256 17.43 -4.16 8.99
CA VAL A 256 17.30 -4.00 7.52
C VAL A 256 18.61 -4.34 6.82
N ILE A 257 19.75 -3.82 7.28
CA ILE A 257 21.06 -4.15 6.71
C ILE A 257 21.29 -5.67 6.75
N ARG A 258 21.05 -6.32 7.89
CA ARG A 258 21.22 -7.79 8.01
C ARG A 258 20.31 -8.55 7.06
N LEU A 259 19.06 -8.13 6.91
CA LEU A 259 18.11 -8.75 5.98
C LEU A 259 18.55 -8.60 4.52
N LEU A 260 19.02 -7.41 4.12
CA LEU A 260 19.52 -7.15 2.78
C LEU A 260 20.81 -7.93 2.47
N ILE A 261 21.74 -8.06 3.43
CA ILE A 261 22.95 -8.88 3.25
C ILE A 261 22.62 -10.36 3.07
N ARG A 262 21.62 -10.87 3.80
CA ARG A 262 21.16 -12.26 3.68
C ARG A 262 20.45 -12.55 2.34
N ARG A 263 20.01 -11.51 1.62
CA ARG A 263 19.24 -11.59 0.37
C ARG A 263 19.78 -10.57 -0.64
N PRO A 264 20.94 -10.84 -1.28
CA PRO A 264 21.55 -9.91 -2.22
C PRO A 264 20.65 -9.58 -3.42
N GLU A 265 19.62 -10.39 -3.70
CA GLU A 265 18.62 -10.14 -4.74
C GLU A 265 17.84 -8.85 -4.51
N CYS A 266 17.68 -8.42 -3.26
CA CYS A 266 17.03 -7.16 -2.90
C CYS A 266 17.77 -5.91 -3.39
N LEU A 267 19.06 -6.02 -3.73
CA LEU A 267 19.89 -4.89 -4.18
C LEU A 267 19.73 -4.58 -5.67
N GLY A 268 18.97 -5.42 -6.39
CA GLY A 268 18.83 -5.33 -7.84
C GLY A 268 19.98 -5.98 -8.62
N PRO A 269 19.82 -6.18 -9.93
CA PRO A 269 20.78 -6.95 -10.75
C PRO A 269 22.19 -6.35 -10.84
N ALA A 270 22.33 -5.03 -10.72
CA ALA A 270 23.62 -4.36 -10.89
C ALA A 270 24.54 -4.50 -9.68
N LEU A 271 23.97 -4.74 -8.49
CA LEU A 271 24.69 -4.78 -7.21
C LEU A 271 24.78 -6.18 -6.60
N ARG A 272 24.03 -7.16 -7.12
CA ARG A 272 24.09 -8.55 -6.65
C ARG A 272 25.22 -9.34 -7.34
N GLY A 273 26.06 -10.03 -6.56
CA GLY A 273 27.07 -10.96 -7.08
C GLY A 273 28.10 -10.32 -8.03
N GLU A 274 28.23 -10.87 -9.24
CA GLU A 274 29.06 -10.35 -10.36
C GLU A 274 28.32 -9.27 -11.17
N GLY A 275 27.50 -8.44 -10.53
CA GLY A 275 26.74 -7.39 -11.20
C GLY A 275 27.61 -6.39 -11.95
N GLU A 276 27.05 -5.77 -13.00
CA GLU A 276 27.80 -4.86 -13.89
C GLU A 276 28.24 -3.53 -13.22
N GLY A 277 27.82 -3.30 -11.97
CA GLY A 277 28.14 -2.12 -11.17
C GLY A 277 27.13 -0.98 -11.30
N LEU A 278 26.95 -0.22 -10.21
CA LEU A 278 25.94 0.84 -10.10
C LEU A 278 26.11 1.94 -11.15
N LEU A 279 27.33 2.40 -11.41
CA LEU A 279 27.59 3.46 -12.38
C LEU A 279 27.11 3.06 -13.78
N ARG A 280 27.40 1.83 -14.20
CA ARG A 280 26.98 1.32 -15.51
C ARG A 280 25.46 1.19 -15.58
N ALA A 281 24.82 0.71 -14.52
CA ALA A 281 23.37 0.62 -14.44
C ALA A 281 22.69 2.00 -14.55
N ILE A 282 23.20 3.03 -13.89
CA ILE A 282 22.68 4.40 -13.99
C ILE A 282 22.84 4.94 -15.41
N ILE A 283 24.01 4.72 -16.04
CA ILE A 283 24.25 5.17 -17.43
C ILE A 283 23.30 4.48 -18.40
N GLU A 284 23.11 3.17 -18.29
CA GLU A 284 22.19 2.43 -19.17
C GLU A 284 20.73 2.79 -18.94
N ALA A 285 20.32 3.03 -17.69
CA ALA A 285 18.98 3.50 -17.37
C ALA A 285 18.69 4.91 -17.92
N ASN A 286 19.66 5.83 -17.85
CA ASN A 286 19.56 7.15 -18.48
C ASN A 286 19.40 7.02 -20.01
N LYS A 287 20.25 6.22 -20.67
CA LYS A 287 20.12 5.98 -22.12
C LYS A 287 18.76 5.36 -22.49
N MET A 288 18.22 4.50 -21.64
CA MET A 288 16.90 3.90 -21.84
C MET A 288 15.80 4.97 -21.79
N SER A 289 15.81 5.82 -20.76
CA SER A 289 14.84 6.93 -20.65
C SER A 289 15.00 7.95 -21.79
N GLU A 290 16.23 8.27 -22.21
CA GLU A 290 16.50 9.13 -23.38
C GLU A 290 15.91 8.53 -24.67
N ARG A 291 16.08 7.22 -24.92
CA ARG A 291 15.47 6.54 -26.08
C ARG A 291 13.93 6.58 -26.04
N ILE A 292 13.34 6.46 -24.84
CA ILE A 292 11.89 6.58 -24.65
C ILE A 292 11.43 8.01 -24.97
N ALA A 293 12.15 9.01 -24.47
CA ALA A 293 11.87 10.42 -24.72
C ALA A 293 12.02 10.80 -26.20
N ASP A 294 13.05 10.30 -26.88
CA ASP A 294 13.26 10.54 -28.31
C ASP A 294 12.15 9.90 -29.15
N ARG A 295 11.69 8.70 -28.79
CA ARG A 295 10.54 8.08 -29.47
C ARG A 295 9.26 8.90 -29.31
N ARG A 296 9.00 9.44 -28.11
CA ARG A 296 7.86 10.32 -27.86
C ARG A 296 7.87 11.54 -28.78
N LYS A 297 9.02 12.21 -28.91
CA LYS A 297 9.17 13.37 -29.81
C LYS A 297 8.93 13.01 -31.28
N VAL A 298 9.47 11.87 -31.74
CA VAL A 298 9.27 11.42 -33.13
C VAL A 298 7.81 11.06 -33.39
N HIS A 299 7.09 10.51 -32.42
CA HIS A 299 5.66 10.24 -32.54
C HIS A 299 4.84 11.53 -32.65
N ASP A 300 5.18 12.55 -31.86
CA ASP A 300 4.50 13.87 -31.90
C ASP A 300 4.81 14.64 -33.20
N GLU A 301 6.00 14.46 -33.78
CA GLU A 301 6.42 15.13 -35.02
C GLU A 301 6.04 14.39 -36.31
N ALA A 302 5.78 13.07 -36.25
CA ALA A 302 5.58 12.22 -37.42
C ALA A 302 4.38 11.27 -37.28
N GLU A 303 3.16 11.78 -37.43
CA GLU A 303 1.94 10.98 -37.69
C GLU A 303 2.01 10.09 -38.98
N GLY A 304 3.18 9.84 -39.58
CA GLY A 304 3.24 9.22 -40.91
C GLY A 304 4.50 8.45 -41.32
N THR A 305 5.48 8.17 -40.46
CA THR A 305 6.60 7.29 -40.89
C THR A 305 7.17 6.47 -39.75
N ALA A 306 6.75 5.22 -39.66
CA ALA A 306 7.25 4.24 -38.69
C ALA A 306 8.72 3.90 -38.97
N VAL A 307 9.63 4.63 -38.33
CA VAL A 307 11.03 4.19 -38.20
C VAL A 307 11.04 3.12 -37.11
N VAL A 308 11.30 1.89 -37.52
CA VAL A 308 11.42 0.72 -36.64
C VAL A 308 12.64 0.88 -35.74
N MET A 309 12.47 1.55 -34.60
CA MET A 309 13.39 1.44 -33.48
C MET A 309 13.13 0.08 -32.82
N GLN A 310 14.15 -0.78 -32.75
CA GLN A 310 14.10 -2.15 -32.22
C GLN A 310 13.82 -2.25 -30.69
N PHE A 311 13.35 -1.16 -30.07
CA PHE A 311 12.96 -1.14 -28.67
C PHE A 311 11.44 -1.10 -28.63
N GLU A 312 10.78 -2.07 -27.99
CA GLU A 312 9.34 -2.06 -27.77
C GLU A 312 9.08 -1.54 -26.34
N HIS A 313 8.33 -0.45 -26.25
CA HIS A 313 7.92 0.20 -25.00
C HIS A 313 6.65 0.99 -25.28
N PRO A 314 5.61 0.92 -24.43
CA PRO A 314 4.38 1.67 -24.63
C PRO A 314 4.65 3.18 -24.61
N LEU A 315 3.85 3.93 -25.37
CA LEU A 315 3.76 5.38 -25.25
C LEU A 315 2.58 5.72 -24.33
N PRO A 316 2.61 6.87 -23.63
CA PRO A 316 1.49 7.29 -22.80
C PRO A 316 0.24 7.45 -23.67
N GLU A 317 -0.92 7.01 -23.17
CA GLU A 317 -2.18 7.13 -23.91
C GLU A 317 -2.66 8.58 -24.02
N SER A 318 -2.27 9.43 -23.05
CA SER A 318 -2.53 10.87 -23.02
C SER A 318 -1.54 11.57 -22.08
N ASP A 319 -1.52 12.91 -22.08
CA ASP A 319 -0.73 13.70 -21.12
C ASP A 319 -1.15 13.46 -19.65
N ASP A 320 -2.37 12.97 -19.43
CA ASP A 320 -2.95 12.65 -18.12
C ASP A 320 -2.84 11.16 -17.76
N ASP A 321 -2.02 10.37 -18.48
CA ASP A 321 -1.81 8.95 -18.17
C ASP A 321 -0.95 8.78 -16.91
N GLU A 322 -1.60 8.87 -15.74
CA GLU A 322 -0.99 8.75 -14.41
C GLU A 322 -0.33 7.38 -14.15
N ASP A 323 -0.72 6.35 -14.90
CA ASP A 323 -0.19 4.98 -14.77
C ASP A 323 0.93 4.68 -15.78
N TYR A 324 1.31 5.65 -16.61
CA TYR A 324 2.46 5.52 -17.49
C TYR A 324 3.76 5.36 -16.70
N ILE A 325 4.60 4.40 -17.12
CA ILE A 325 5.89 4.13 -16.49
C ILE A 325 7.02 4.32 -17.50
N ASP A 326 7.95 5.24 -17.22
CA ASP A 326 9.25 5.22 -17.89
C ASP A 326 10.12 4.15 -17.20
N THR A 327 10.39 3.05 -17.90
CA THR A 327 11.19 1.94 -17.36
C THR A 327 12.63 2.33 -17.01
N GLY A 328 13.24 3.26 -17.75
CA GLY A 328 14.55 3.81 -17.41
C GLY A 328 14.49 4.63 -16.11
N ALA A 329 13.49 5.49 -15.98
CA ALA A 329 13.26 6.27 -14.76
C ALA A 329 12.94 5.38 -13.55
N ALA A 330 12.18 4.29 -13.74
CA ALA A 330 11.88 3.33 -12.67
C ALA A 330 13.15 2.66 -12.12
N ILE A 331 14.08 2.26 -13.00
CA ILE A 331 15.38 1.68 -12.60
C ILE A 331 16.19 2.71 -11.79
N LEU A 332 16.22 3.97 -12.24
CA LEU A 332 16.92 5.04 -11.52
C LEU A 332 16.29 5.27 -10.14
N ASN A 333 14.96 5.37 -10.06
CA ASN A 333 14.25 5.56 -8.80
C ASN A 333 14.50 4.43 -7.81
N PHE A 334 14.54 3.18 -8.27
CA PHE A 334 14.90 2.04 -7.44
C PHE A 334 16.29 2.21 -6.81
N TYR A 335 17.32 2.47 -7.62
CA TYR A 335 18.69 2.59 -7.11
C TYR A 335 18.90 3.86 -6.26
N CYS A 336 18.25 4.98 -6.60
CA CYS A 336 18.28 6.18 -5.77
C CYS A 336 17.67 5.92 -4.39
N THR A 337 16.53 5.23 -4.33
CA THR A 337 15.86 4.88 -3.08
C THR A 337 16.68 3.89 -2.26
N LEU A 338 17.31 2.90 -2.92
CA LEU A 338 18.22 1.97 -2.27
C LEU A 338 19.41 2.69 -1.63
N VAL A 339 20.04 3.62 -2.35
CA VAL A 339 21.17 4.40 -1.81
C VAL A 339 20.72 5.32 -0.67
N ASP A 340 19.56 5.97 -0.78
CA ASP A 340 19.01 6.80 0.32
C ASP A 340 18.71 5.95 1.57
N LEU A 341 18.12 4.76 1.40
CA LEU A 341 17.91 3.80 2.50
C LEU A 341 19.23 3.43 3.17
N LEU A 342 20.24 3.01 2.39
CA LEU A 342 21.54 2.60 2.93
C LEU A 342 22.25 3.78 3.61
N GLY A 343 22.13 4.99 3.07
CA GLY A 343 22.66 6.21 3.67
C GLY A 343 22.04 6.52 5.04
N ARG A 344 20.73 6.29 5.20
CA ARG A 344 20.02 6.46 6.47
C ARG A 344 20.27 5.34 7.47
N CYS A 345 20.63 4.15 6.97
CA CYS A 345 21.07 3.04 7.80
C CYS A 345 22.53 3.17 8.28
N ALA A 346 23.30 4.12 7.74
CA ALA A 346 24.69 4.31 8.13
C ALA A 346 24.79 4.78 9.60
N PRO A 347 25.71 4.23 10.41
CA PRO A 347 25.91 4.69 11.78
C PRO A 347 26.48 6.11 11.79
N ASP A 348 26.13 6.88 12.82
CA ASP A 348 26.66 8.23 13.01
C ASP A 348 28.19 8.20 13.13
N SER A 349 28.86 9.18 12.52
CA SER A 349 30.33 9.26 12.50
C SER A 349 30.94 9.31 13.91
N SER A 350 30.22 9.86 14.88
CA SER A 350 30.61 9.90 16.30
C SER A 350 30.64 8.51 16.96
N VAL A 351 29.85 7.55 16.45
CA VAL A 351 29.82 6.15 16.91
C VAL A 351 30.94 5.33 16.27
N ILE A 352 31.40 5.73 15.07
CA ILE A 352 32.51 5.07 14.34
C ILE A 352 33.89 5.48 14.91
N GLU A 353 33.99 6.65 15.55
CA GLU A 353 35.23 7.18 16.15
C GLU A 353 35.52 6.66 17.58
N GLN A 354 34.62 5.88 18.19
CA GLN A 354 34.82 5.19 19.47
C GLN A 354 35.18 3.71 19.24
#